data_AF-A0A9N8RXX5-F1
#
_entry.id   AF-A0A9N8RXX5-F1
#
_cell.length_a   1.000
_cell.length_b   1.000
_cell.length_c   1.000
_cell.angle_alpha   90.00
_cell.angle_beta   90.00
_cell.angle_gamma   90.00
#
_symmetry.space_group_name_H-M   'P 1'
#
loop_
_entity.id
_entity.type
_entity.pdbx_description
1 polymer ?
#
loop_
_entity_poly.entity_id
_entity_poly.type
_entity_poly.pdbx_seq_one_letter_code
_entity_poly.pdbx_strand_id
1 'polypeptide(L)' 'MAKHTITIEDLPDGAGVWITSDPSVEETADLCRTPDRMTSADGYAAVVHAAIIQESRRAKIDEQRTNLKKSH' A
#
# COMPACT_ATOMS: atom_id res chain seq x y z
N MET A 1 5.43 15.37 -17.08
CA MET A 1 5.35 15.43 -15.60
C MET A 1 4.77 14.11 -15.14
N ALA A 2 5.50 13.34 -14.33
CA ALA A 2 4.96 12.11 -13.74
C ALA A 2 3.96 12.49 -12.64
N LYS A 3 2.84 11.78 -12.59
CA LYS A 3 1.79 11.96 -11.59
C LYS A 3 1.46 10.58 -11.03
N HIS A 4 1.31 10.52 -9.72
CA HIS A 4 0.83 9.35 -9.00
C HIS A 4 -0.46 9.71 -8.27
N THR A 5 -1.44 8.83 -8.30
CA THR A 5 -2.67 8.92 -7.52
C THR A 5 -2.77 7.65 -6.69
N ILE A 6 -2.91 7.79 -5.38
CA ILE A 6 -3.16 6.68 -4.47
C ILE A 6 -4.51 6.93 -3.84
N THR A 7 -5.41 5.97 -3.98
CA THR A 7 -6.77 6.04 -3.47
C THR A 7 -6.92 5.00 -2.37
N ILE A 8 -7.48 5.42 -1.24
CA ILE A 8 -7.76 4.58 -0.07
C ILE A 8 -9.24 4.77 0.25
N GLU A 9 -9.99 3.66 0.25
CA GLU A 9 -11.44 3.66 0.48
C GLU A 9 -11.77 2.62 1.55
N ASP A 10 -12.71 2.93 2.45
CA ASP A 10 -13.20 1.92 3.38
C ASP A 10 -13.97 0.84 2.62
N LEU A 11 -13.77 -0.42 3.02
CA LEU A 11 -14.59 -1.50 2.53
C LEU A 11 -16.03 -1.34 3.09
N PRO A 12 -17.07 -1.65 2.30
CA PRO A 12 -18.46 -1.46 2.74
C PRO A 12 -18.85 -2.25 3.99
N ASP A 13 -18.12 -3.33 4.29
CA ASP A 13 -18.32 -4.18 5.47
C ASP A 13 -17.58 -3.69 6.73
N GLY A 14 -16.81 -2.60 6.61
CA GLY A 14 -15.96 -2.08 7.68
C GLY A 14 -14.79 -3.00 8.05
N ALA A 15 -14.51 -4.04 7.27
CA ALA A 15 -13.46 -5.02 7.56
C ALA A 15 -12.05 -4.54 7.17
N GLY A 16 -11.93 -3.37 6.54
CA GLY A 16 -10.65 -2.80 6.16
C GLY A 16 -10.78 -1.73 5.09
N VAL A 17 -9.72 -1.57 4.30
CA VAL A 17 -9.63 -0.58 3.23
C VAL A 17 -9.27 -1.22 1.90
N TRP A 18 -9.85 -0.73 0.81
CA TRP A 18 -9.40 -0.96 -0.56
C TRP A 18 -8.37 0.10 -0.92
N ILE A 19 -7.23 -0.32 -1.48
CA ILE A 19 -6.17 0.59 -1.90
C ILE A 19 -5.89 0.38 -3.39
N THR A 20 -5.97 1.44 -4.18
CA THR A 20 -5.57 1.46 -5.58
C THR A 20 -4.52 2.53 -5.83
N SER A 21 -3.75 2.36 -6.91
CA SER A 21 -2.88 3.41 -7.40
C SER A 21 -2.82 3.46 -8.92
N ASP A 22 -2.54 4.65 -9.41
CA ASP A 22 -2.23 4.93 -10.81
C ASP A 22 -0.98 5.83 -10.86
N PRO A 23 0.15 5.35 -11.41
CA PRO A 23 0.43 3.98 -11.86
C PRO A 23 0.25 2.90 -10.79
N SER A 24 0.09 1.65 -11.23
CA SER A 24 -0.05 0.52 -10.29
C SER A 24 1.24 0.30 -9.48
N VAL A 25 1.15 -0.47 -8.40
CA VAL A 25 2.32 -0.83 -7.58
C VAL A 25 3.34 -1.62 -8.42
N GLU A 26 2.86 -2.49 -9.30
CA GLU A 26 3.67 -3.29 -10.22
C GLU A 26 4.38 -2.39 -11.23
N GLU A 27 3.66 -1.45 -11.84
CA GLU A 27 4.25 -0.48 -12.78
C GLU A 27 5.32 0.39 -12.09
N THR A 28 5.03 0.83 -10.86
CA THR A 28 5.99 1.59 -10.05
C THR A 28 7.21 0.73 -9.68
N ALA A 29 7.03 -0.55 -9.38
CA ALA A 29 8.12 -1.47 -9.09
C ALA A 29 8.99 -1.77 -10.32
N ASP A 30 8.40 -1.80 -11.51
CA ASP A 30 9.14 -1.95 -12.77
C ASP A 30 10.02 -0.73 -13.05
N LEU A 31 9.55 0.48 -12.73
CA LEU A 31 10.37 1.70 -12.82
C LEU A 31 11.61 1.64 -11.91
N CYS A 32 11.49 1.02 -10.73
CA CYS A 32 12.64 0.80 -9.84
C CYS A 32 13.73 -0.11 -10.44
N ARG A 33 13.42 -0.89 -11.49
CA ARG A 33 14.42 -1.70 -12.21
C ARG A 33 15.20 -0.90 -13.25
N THR A 34 14.74 0.29 -13.61
CA THR A 34 15.41 1.24 -14.53
C THR A 34 15.54 2.62 -13.86
N PRO A 35 16.46 2.77 -12.89
CA PRO A 35 16.53 3.96 -12.03
C PRO A 35 16.79 5.27 -12.78
N ASP A 36 17.44 5.18 -13.94
CA ASP A 36 17.72 6.30 -14.85
C ASP A 36 16.45 6.93 -15.45
N ARG A 37 15.33 6.21 -15.41
CA ARG A 37 14.02 6.67 -15.92
C ARG A 37 13.08 7.12 -14.82
N MET A 38 13.49 7.01 -13.55
CA MET A 38 12.67 7.41 -12.40
C MET A 38 12.70 8.92 -12.21
N THR A 39 11.51 9.49 -12.03
CA THR A 39 11.32 10.85 -11.55
C THR A 39 11.28 10.86 -10.01
N SER A 40 11.42 12.04 -9.41
CA SER A 40 11.23 12.19 -7.96
C SER A 40 9.83 11.76 -7.51
N ALA A 41 8.80 11.94 -8.35
CA ALA A 41 7.44 11.52 -8.02
C ALA A 41 7.34 10.00 -7.84
N ASP A 42 8.03 9.22 -8.68
CA ASP A 42 8.09 7.76 -8.58
C ASP A 42 8.75 7.31 -7.27
N GLY A 43 9.82 8.02 -6.87
CA GLY A 43 10.48 7.79 -5.59
C GLY A 43 9.57 8.03 -4.39
N TYR A 44 8.84 9.15 -4.37
CA TYR A 44 7.88 9.43 -3.30
C TYR A 44 6.72 8.43 -3.29
N ALA A 45 6.19 8.06 -4.46
CA ALA A 45 5.13 7.06 -4.58
C ALA A 45 5.55 5.71 -4.00
N ALA A 46 6.77 5.24 -4.31
CA ALA A 46 7.31 4.00 -3.76
C ALA A 46 7.39 4.03 -2.22
N VAL A 47 7.79 5.16 -1.62
CA VAL A 47 7.82 5.32 -0.16
C VAL A 47 6.43 5.25 0.45
N VAL A 48 5.44 5.92 -0.17
CA VAL A 48 4.05 5.88 0.31
C VAL A 48 3.48 4.47 0.24
N HIS A 49 3.72 3.75 -0.87
CA HIS A 49 3.32 2.35 -1.01
C HIS A 49 3.94 1.46 0.07
N ALA A 50 5.23 1.63 0.37
CA ALA A 50 5.89 0.87 1.41
C ALA A 50 5.26 1.10 2.80
N ALA A 51 4.94 2.35 3.14
CA ALA A 51 4.29 2.71 4.39
C ALA A 51 2.89 2.07 4.52
N ILE A 52 2.10 2.12 3.44
CA ILE A 52 0.77 1.51 3.37
C ILE A 52 0.84 -0.01 3.59
N ILE A 53 1.77 -0.69 2.91
CA ILE A 53 1.95 -2.15 3.04
C ILE A 53 2.38 -2.51 4.47
N GLN A 54 3.25 -1.70 5.09
CA GLN A 54 3.68 -1.91 6.46
C GLN A 54 2.51 -1.81 7.43
N GLU A 55 1.64 -0.81 7.26
CA GLU A 55 0.46 -0.64 8.10
C GLU A 55 -0.54 -1.79 7.93
N SER A 56 -0.82 -2.20 6.68
CA SER A 56 -1.69 -3.35 6.41
C SER A 56 -1.18 -4.64 7.07
N ARG A 57 0.14 -4.85 7.11
CA ARG A 57 0.74 -6.00 7.81
C ARG A 57 0.55 -5.91 9.32
N ARG A 58 0.70 -4.73 9.92
CA ARG A 58 0.46 -4.51 11.35
C ARG A 58 -0.98 -4.80 11.72
N ALA A 59 -1.93 -4.25 10.97
CA ALA A 59 -3.36 -4.47 11.17
C ALA A 59 -3.73 -5.97 11.15
N LYS A 60 -3.20 -6.74 10.18
CA LYS A 60 -3.42 -8.19 10.09
C LYS A 60 -2.86 -8.96 11.29
N ILE A 61 -1.67 -8.58 11.78
CA ILE A 61 -1.05 -9.21 12.96
C ILE A 61 -1.91 -8.95 14.21
N ASP A 62 -2.40 -7.73 14.37
CA ASP A 62 -3.23 -7.36 15.51
C ASP A 62 -4.61 -8.02 15.48
N GLU A 63 -5.20 -8.18 14.29
CA GLU A 63 -6.42 -8.96 14.07
C GLU A 63 -6.24 -10.44 14.46
N GLN A 64 -5.13 -11.07 14.04
CA GLN A 64 -4.82 -12.45 14.44
C GLN A 64 -4.68 -12.57 15.95
N ARG A 65 -3.96 -11.65 16.60
CA ARG A 65 -3.78 -11.64 18.06
C ARG A 65 -5.09 -11.46 18.83
N THR A 66 -5.99 -10.61 18.34
CA THR A 66 -7.29 -10.39 18.98
C THR A 66 -8.22 -11.59 18.81
N ASN A 67 -8.19 -12.25 17.65
CA ASN A 67 -8.95 -13.48 17.41
C ASN A 67 -8.47 -14.66 18.29
N LEU A 68 -7.16 -14.80 18.50
CA LEU A 68 -6.59 -15.80 19.41
C LEU A 68 -7.00 -15.57 20.88
N LYS A 69 -7.15 -14.31 21.33
CA LYS A 69 -7.58 -13.98 22.70
C LYS A 69 -9.07 -14.21 22.96
N LYS A 70 -9.92 -14.20 21.92
CA LYS A 70 -11.36 -14.43 22.05
C LYS A 70 -11.75 -15.91 22.06
N SER A 71 -10.84 -16.80 21.67
CA SER A 71 -11.08 -18.24 21.54
C SER A 71 -10.68 -19.04 22.77
N HIS A 72 -10.34 -18.37 23.88
CA HIS A 72 -9.96 -18.96 25.18
C HIS A 72 -10.88 -18.44 26.28
#